data_AF-A0A1C5PK74-F1
#
_entry.id   AF-A0A1C5PK74-F1
#
_cell.length_a   1.000
_cell.length_b   1.000
_cell.length_c   1.000
_cell.angle_alpha   90.00
_cell.angle_beta   90.00
_cell.angle_gamma   90.00
#
_symmetry.space_group_name_H-M   'P 1'
#
loop_
_entity.id
_entity.type
_entity.pdbx_description
1 polymer ?
#
loop_
_entity_poly.entity_id
_entity_poly.type
_entity_poly.pdbx_seq_one_letter_code
_entity_poly.pdbx_strand_id
1 'polypeptide(L)'
;MARQFDVPHSRVTSWERIYLEEGKEGFYVERRGRACAAGGTQKGRKPKLDKKVEEDLIAEVQRLRAENAYLKKLNTLVAERVRQEKKHK
;
A
#
# COMPACT_ATOMS: atom_id res chain seq x y z
N MET A 1 -26.21 -5.06 -28.97
CA MET A 1 -24.78 -4.71 -28.80
C MET A 1 -23.86 -5.92 -28.83
N ALA A 2 -24.07 -7.00 -28.07
CA ALA A 2 -23.15 -8.14 -28.01
C ALA A 2 -22.82 -8.84 -29.36
N ARG A 3 -23.78 -9.00 -30.27
CA ARG A 3 -23.56 -9.63 -31.60
C ARG A 3 -22.71 -8.79 -32.56
N GLN A 4 -22.72 -7.47 -32.42
CA GLN A 4 -21.92 -6.57 -33.26
C GLN A 4 -20.43 -6.70 -32.96
N PHE A 5 -20.09 -7.07 -31.72
CA PHE A 5 -18.72 -7.26 -31.26
C PHE A 5 -18.33 -8.74 -31.19
N ASP A 6 -19.18 -9.64 -31.70
CA ASP A 6 -18.99 -11.09 -31.66
C ASP A 6 -18.62 -11.65 -30.27
N VAL A 7 -19.23 -11.10 -29.21
CA VAL A 7 -19.01 -11.54 -27.83
C VAL A 7 -20.25 -12.28 -27.32
N PRO A 8 -20.11 -13.42 -26.63
CA PRO A 8 -21.24 -14.09 -26.00
C PRO A 8 -21.98 -13.15 -25.04
N HIS A 9 -23.31 -13.16 -25.10
CA HIS A 9 -24.12 -12.25 -24.28
C HIS A 9 -23.86 -12.40 -22.76
N SER A 10 -23.54 -13.61 -22.31
CA SER A 10 -23.16 -13.91 -20.92
C SER A 10 -21.89 -13.20 -20.45
N ARG A 11 -20.91 -13.01 -21.34
CA ARG A 11 -19.68 -12.25 -21.07
C ARG A 11 -19.99 -10.77 -20.91
N VAL A 12 -20.78 -10.20 -21.82
CA VAL A 12 -21.18 -8.79 -21.76
C VAL A 12 -21.94 -8.50 -20.48
N THR A 13 -22.91 -9.35 -20.12
CA THR A 13 -23.67 -9.22 -18.86
C THR A 13 -22.75 -9.29 -17.63
N SER A 14 -21.74 -10.18 -17.66
CA SER A 14 -20.78 -10.30 -16.56
C SER A 14 -19.90 -9.05 -16.42
N TRP A 15 -19.49 -8.47 -17.55
CA TRP A 15 -18.69 -7.25 -17.58
C TRP A 15 -19.49 -6.02 -17.17
N GLU A 16 -20.71 -5.87 -17.68
CA GLU A 16 -21.62 -4.81 -17.27
C GLU A 16 -21.84 -4.85 -15.76
N ARG A 17 -22.06 -6.04 -15.21
CA ARG A 17 -22.16 -6.23 -13.76
C ARG A 17 -20.89 -5.77 -13.03
N ILE A 18 -19.70 -6.24 -13.43
CA ILE A 18 -18.43 -5.82 -12.81
C ILE A 18 -18.27 -4.29 -12.88
N TYR A 19 -18.57 -3.69 -14.03
CA TYR A 19 -18.36 -2.27 -14.23
C TYR A 19 -19.34 -1.41 -13.42
N LEU A 20 -20.62 -1.77 -13.38
CA LEU A 20 -21.63 -1.01 -12.64
C LEU A 20 -21.44 -1.16 -11.13
N GLU A 21 -21.05 -2.34 -10.67
CA GLU A 21 -20.92 -2.63 -9.24
C GLU A 21 -19.56 -2.21 -8.67
N GLU A 22 -18.48 -2.40 -9.41
CA GLU A 22 -17.10 -2.22 -8.91
C GLU A 22 -16.30 -1.15 -9.67
N GLY A 23 -16.90 -0.55 -10.69
CA GLY A 23 -16.22 0.36 -11.59
C GLY A 23 -15.15 -0.35 -12.44
N LYS A 24 -14.36 0.46 -13.14
CA LYS A 24 -13.22 -0.05 -13.94
C LYS A 24 -12.20 -0.83 -13.10
N GLU A 25 -12.05 -0.50 -11.81
CA GLU A 25 -11.09 -1.15 -10.91
C GLU A 25 -11.42 -2.63 -10.66
N GLY A 26 -12.71 -2.97 -10.73
CA GLY A 26 -13.19 -4.34 -10.61
C GLY A 26 -12.61 -5.30 -11.64
N PHE A 27 -12.18 -4.80 -12.80
CA PHE A 27 -11.54 -5.62 -13.83
C PHE A 27 -10.07 -5.95 -13.55
N TYR A 28 -9.41 -5.21 -12.64
CA TYR A 28 -8.03 -5.52 -12.26
C TYR A 28 -7.93 -6.63 -11.20
N VAL A 29 -9.07 -7.06 -10.67
CA VAL A 29 -9.17 -8.15 -9.70
C VAL A 29 -9.20 -9.50 -10.43
N GLU A 30 -8.14 -10.30 -10.26
CA GLU A 30 -8.00 -11.62 -10.89
C GLU A 30 -8.88 -12.68 -10.19
N ARG A 31 -10.02 -13.03 -10.82
CA ARG A 31 -11.03 -13.97 -10.29
C ARG A 31 -10.96 -15.37 -10.87
N ARG A 32 -10.04 -15.67 -11.78
CA ARG A 32 -9.98 -16.96 -12.48
C ARG A 32 -9.20 -18.02 -11.67
N GLY A 33 -9.69 -19.27 -11.66
CA GLY A 33 -8.92 -20.50 -11.31
C GLY A 33 -8.31 -20.65 -9.91
N ARG A 34 -7.58 -21.75 -9.67
CA ARG A 34 -6.80 -22.00 -8.44
C ARG A 34 -5.43 -21.30 -8.51
N ALA A 35 -4.89 -20.90 -7.36
CA ALA A 35 -3.55 -20.32 -7.25
C ALA A 35 -2.50 -21.29 -7.82
N CYS A 36 -1.61 -20.79 -8.68
CA CYS A 36 -0.53 -21.58 -9.24
C CYS A 36 0.75 -20.74 -9.19
N ALA A 37 1.79 -21.25 -8.52
CA ALA A 37 3.08 -20.55 -8.41
C ALA A 37 3.74 -20.34 -9.79
N ALA A 38 3.55 -21.28 -10.72
CA ALA A 38 4.06 -21.17 -12.09
C ALA A 38 3.33 -20.10 -12.93
N GLY A 39 2.12 -19.69 -12.52
CA GLY A 39 1.30 -18.72 -13.26
C GLY A 39 1.45 -17.27 -12.79
N GLY A 40 2.44 -16.97 -11.93
CA GLY A 40 2.68 -15.62 -11.38
C GLY A 40 1.54 -15.05 -10.50
N THR A 41 0.41 -15.73 -10.46
CA THR A 41 -0.79 -15.36 -9.71
C THR A 41 -0.62 -15.88 -8.29
N GLN A 42 0.12 -15.13 -7.49
CA GLN A 42 0.28 -15.44 -6.08
C GLN A 42 -1.04 -15.16 -5.36
N LYS A 43 -1.83 -16.20 -5.09
CA LYS A 43 -2.99 -16.09 -4.19
C LYS A 43 -2.55 -16.50 -2.78
N GLY A 44 -2.87 -15.67 -1.79
CA GLY A 44 -2.52 -15.90 -0.39
C GLY A 44 -1.50 -14.90 0.16
N ARG A 45 -0.99 -15.17 1.38
CA ARG A 45 -0.06 -14.29 2.09
C ARG A 45 1.22 -14.12 1.28
N LYS A 46 1.67 -12.87 1.14
CA LYS A 46 2.97 -12.56 0.53
C LYS A 46 4.08 -13.37 1.22
N PRO A 47 5.14 -13.76 0.50
CA PRO A 47 6.23 -14.54 1.10
C PRO A 47 6.78 -13.75 2.29
N LYS A 48 7.07 -14.43 3.41
CA LYS A 48 7.77 -13.78 4.52
C LYS A 48 9.15 -13.36 4.02
N LEU A 49 9.60 -12.18 4.46
CA LEU A 49 10.99 -11.77 4.26
C LEU A 49 11.91 -12.79 4.94
N ASP A 50 13.15 -12.87 4.49
CA ASP A 50 14.17 -13.61 5.22
C ASP A 50 14.28 -13.04 6.64
N LYS A 51 14.39 -13.92 7.65
CA LYS A 51 14.37 -13.54 9.07
C LYS A 51 15.43 -12.51 9.39
N LYS A 52 16.62 -12.65 8.80
CA LYS A 52 17.72 -11.70 8.96
C LYS A 52 17.34 -10.30 8.45
N VAL A 53 16.71 -10.22 7.28
CA VAL A 53 16.27 -8.95 6.69
C VAL A 53 15.16 -8.31 7.53
N GLU A 54 14.25 -9.12 8.09
CA GLU A 54 13.20 -8.63 8.97
C GLU A 54 13.77 -8.07 10.28
N GLU A 55 14.73 -8.76 10.90
CA GLU A 55 15.44 -8.31 12.11
C GLU A 55 16.23 -7.02 11.85
N ASP A 56 17.00 -6.95 10.76
CA ASP A 56 17.76 -5.76 10.37
C ASP A 56 16.83 -4.55 10.14
N LEU A 57 15.68 -4.77 9.49
CA LEU A 57 14.69 -3.71 9.27
C LEU A 57 14.07 -3.22 10.58
N ILE A 58 13.78 -4.14 11.51
CA ILE A 58 13.25 -3.76 12.84
C ILE A 58 14.27 -2.93 13.61
N ALA A 59 15.55 -3.33 13.59
CA ALA A 59 16.62 -2.58 14.24
C ALA A 59 16.77 -1.17 13.66
N GLU A 60 16.72 -1.04 12.33
CA GLU A 60 16.78 0.25 11.66
C GLU A 60 15.57 1.14 12.00
N VAL A 61 14.35 0.57 12.03
CA VAL A 61 13.15 1.31 12.46
C VAL A 61 13.28 1.79 13.90
N GLN A 62 13.86 0.99 14.81
CA GLN A 62 14.11 1.40 16.18
C GLN A 62 15.12 2.55 16.26
N ARG A 63 16.23 2.47 15.51
CA ARG A 63 17.23 3.53 15.39
C ARG A 63 16.62 4.83 14.87
N LEU A 64 15.85 4.76 13.78
CA LEU A 64 15.17 5.90 13.18
C LEU A 64 14.12 6.53 14.12
N ARG A 65 13.44 5.72 14.95
CA ARG A 65 12.51 6.24 15.97
C ARG A 65 13.24 7.02 17.05
N ALA A 66 14.38 6.51 17.52
CA ALA A 66 15.21 7.22 18.49
C ALA A 66 15.74 8.55 17.92
N GLU A 67 16.25 8.52 16.69
CA GLU A 67 16.72 9.72 15.99
C GLU A 67 15.61 10.76 15.81
N ASN A 68 14.42 10.33 15.37
CA ASN A 68 13.26 11.21 15.26
C ASN A 68 12.83 11.80 16.61
N ALA A 69 12.88 11.03 17.70
CA ALA A 69 12.55 11.52 19.03
C ALA A 69 13.55 12.59 19.48
N TYR A 70 14.84 12.38 19.24
CA TYR A 70 15.89 13.34 19.52
C TYR A 70 15.69 14.65 18.74
N LEU A 71 15.47 14.55 17.42
CA LEU A 71 15.24 15.72 16.56
C LEU A 71 14.00 16.51 16.98
N LYS A 72 12.91 15.82 17.34
CA LYS A 72 11.70 16.48 17.87
C LYS A 72 12.01 17.24 19.15
N LYS A 73 12.72 16.63 20.10
CA LYS A 73 13.09 17.30 21.36
C LYS A 73 13.95 18.53 21.10
N LEU A 74 14.94 18.42 20.21
CA LEU A 74 15.80 19.53 19.83
C LEU A 74 14.99 20.68 19.22
N ASN A 75 14.10 20.38 18.27
CA ASN A 75 13.24 21.38 17.65
C ASN A 75 12.36 22.10 18.67
N THR A 76 11.82 21.39 19.67
CA THR A 76 11.04 22.01 20.75
C THR A 76 11.88 22.99 21.55
N LEU A 77 13.09 22.60 21.96
CA LEU A 77 13.99 23.47 22.73
C LEU A 77 14.41 24.71 21.94
N VAL A 78 14.72 24.53 20.66
CA VAL A 78 15.06 25.65 19.76
C VAL A 78 13.87 26.60 19.61
N ALA A 79 12.66 26.07 19.41
CA ALA A 79 11.45 26.89 19.29
C ALA A 79 11.16 27.69 20.57
N GLU A 80 11.35 27.08 21.75
CA GLU A 80 11.22 27.75 23.04
C GLU A 80 12.23 28.90 23.19
N ARG A 81 13.50 28.65 22.87
CA ARG A 81 14.57 29.66 22.91
C ARG A 81 14.25 30.84 21.99
N VAL A 82 13.87 30.59 20.74
CA VAL A 82 13.50 31.65 19.77
C VAL A 82 12.32 32.46 20.27
N ARG A 83 11.33 31.82 20.91
CA ARG A 83 10.18 32.52 21.51
C ARG A 83 10.60 33.41 22.68
N GLN A 84 11.53 32.97 23.52
CA GLN A 84 12.06 33.78 24.62
C GLN A 84 12.87 34.98 24.12
N GLU A 85 13.78 34.79 23.16
CA GLU A 85 14.58 35.87 22.59
C GLU A 85 13.71 36.96 21.95
N LYS A 86 12.60 36.58 21.30
CA LYS A 86 11.61 37.54 20.77
C LYS A 86 10.83 38.31 21.82
N LYS A 87 10.71 37.80 23.06
CA LYS A 87 10.02 38.50 24.16
C LYS A 87 10.95 39.47 24.90
N HIS A 88 12.25 39.21 24.88
CA HIS A 88 13.25 40.06 25.52
C HIS A 88 13.73 41.22 24.64
N LYS A 89 13.20 41.31 23.43
CA LYS A 89 13.47 42.38 22.45
C LYS A 89 12.21 43.21 22.27
#